data_AF-A0A6M4IWH2-F1
#
_entry.id   AF-A0A6M4IWH2-F1
#
_cell.length_a   1.000
_cell.length_b   1.000
_cell.length_c   1.000
_cell.angle_alpha   90.00
_cell.angle_beta   90.00
_cell.angle_gamma   90.00
#
_symmetry.space_group_name_H-M   'P 1'
#
loop_
_entity.id
_entity.type
_entity.pdbx_description
1 polymer ?
#
loop_
_entity_poly.entity_id
_entity_poly.type
_entity_poly.pdbx_seq_one_letter_code
_entity_poly.pdbx_strand_id
1 'polypeptide(L)'
;MSQEVCPWNVKFAGELSEPAFASRDMLLDAGSREGTRALAREMLMMDAADYAAAFKGSAIKRAKLWMQQRNACVVLGNVGTGDDLAVLEAMREHEHAVVREHAAWAIARIGRHPPP
;
A
#
# COMPACT_ATOMS: atom_id res chain seq x y z
N MET A 1 -3.26 15.51 -10.25
CA MET A 1 -2.53 16.80 -10.17
C MET A 1 -1.24 16.54 -9.43
N SER A 2 -0.08 16.63 -10.08
CA SER A 2 1.18 16.22 -9.44
C SER A 2 1.99 17.45 -9.01
N GLN A 3 2.36 17.44 -7.73
CA GLN A 3 3.32 18.38 -7.16
C GLN A 3 4.72 18.20 -7.75
N GLU A 4 5.04 17.03 -8.31
CA GLU A 4 6.37 16.70 -8.84
C GLU A 4 6.68 17.43 -10.16
N VAL A 5 5.65 17.68 -10.98
CA VAL A 5 5.80 18.38 -12.27
C VAL A 5 5.51 19.88 -12.16
N CYS A 6 5.23 20.38 -10.95
CA CYS A 6 4.93 21.79 -10.72
C CYS A 6 6.22 22.62 -10.83
N PRO A 7 6.31 23.61 -11.74
CA PRO A 7 7.51 24.44 -11.88
C PRO A 7 7.89 25.16 -10.58
N TRP A 8 6.89 25.47 -9.73
CA TRP A 8 7.12 26.06 -8.41
C TRP A 8 7.88 25.11 -7.49
N ASN A 9 7.47 23.85 -7.38
CA ASN A 9 8.16 22.88 -6.51
C ASN A 9 9.53 22.51 -7.06
N VAL A 10 9.70 22.43 -8.39
CA VAL A 10 11.03 22.24 -9.01
C VAL A 10 12.00 23.35 -8.61
N LYS A 11 11.51 24.60 -8.50
CA LYS A 11 12.34 25.76 -8.21
C LYS A 11 12.53 26.05 -6.72
N PHE A 12 11.54 25.74 -5.89
CA PHE A 12 11.46 26.23 -4.51
C PHE A 12 11.31 25.14 -3.44
N ALA A 13 11.07 23.88 -3.79
CA ALA A 13 11.09 22.81 -2.80
C ALA A 13 12.52 22.55 -2.31
N GLY A 14 12.66 22.25 -1.03
CA GLY A 14 13.92 21.92 -0.38
C GLY A 14 13.79 20.68 0.48
N GLU A 15 14.93 20.14 0.91
CA GLU A 15 14.96 19.00 1.83
C GLU A 15 14.44 19.42 3.20
N LEU A 16 13.55 18.60 3.76
CA LEU A 16 12.94 18.85 5.07
C LEU A 16 13.89 18.37 6.17
N SER A 17 14.31 19.28 7.05
CA SER A 17 15.24 18.98 8.15
C SER A 17 14.56 18.58 9.46
N GLU A 18 13.23 18.68 9.54
CA GLU A 18 12.46 18.40 10.74
C GLU A 18 12.33 16.89 11.00
N PRO A 19 12.91 16.33 12.07
CA PRO A 19 12.94 14.88 12.30
C PRO A 19 11.55 14.26 12.50
N ALA A 20 10.57 15.05 12.94
CA ALA A 20 9.18 14.60 13.12
C ALA A 20 8.52 14.14 11.80
N PHE A 21 9.07 14.54 10.65
CA PHE A 21 8.60 14.17 9.33
C PHE A 21 9.50 13.17 8.60
N ALA A 22 10.50 12.60 9.27
CA ALA A 22 11.31 11.53 8.70
C ALA A 22 10.42 10.35 8.22
N SER A 23 10.82 9.73 7.11
CA SER A 23 10.13 8.55 6.58
C SER A 23 10.18 7.41 7.59
N ARG A 24 9.09 6.65 7.69
CA ARG A 24 9.04 5.46 8.55
C ARG A 24 9.82 4.31 7.89
N ASP A 25 10.46 3.47 8.70
CA ASP A 25 11.26 2.34 8.23
C ASP A 25 10.50 1.44 7.25
N MET A 26 9.23 1.13 7.55
CA MET A 26 8.35 0.34 6.68
C MET A 26 8.13 0.93 5.27
N LEU A 27 8.42 2.21 5.06
CA LEU A 27 8.23 2.92 3.79
C LEU A 27 9.54 3.15 3.02
N LEU A 28 10.70 2.85 3.59
CA LEU A 28 12.00 3.23 3.02
C LEU A 28 12.24 2.63 1.62
N ASP A 29 11.85 1.37 1.42
CA ASP A 29 12.01 0.67 0.12
C ASP A 29 10.74 0.73 -0.75
N ALA A 30 9.71 1.47 -0.34
CA ALA A 30 8.44 1.53 -1.07
C ALA A 30 8.56 2.21 -2.46
N GLY A 31 9.72 2.75 -2.82
CA GLY A 31 10.01 3.28 -4.15
C GLY A 31 10.36 2.20 -5.19
N SER A 32 10.79 1.01 -4.76
CA SER A 32 11.09 -0.10 -5.66
C SER A 32 9.84 -0.95 -5.92
N ARG A 33 9.81 -1.69 -7.04
CA ARG A 33 8.68 -2.59 -7.35
C ARG A 33 8.50 -3.66 -6.28
N GLU A 34 9.61 -4.26 -5.82
CA GLU A 34 9.57 -5.31 -4.81
C GLU A 34 9.24 -4.74 -3.43
N GLY A 35 9.80 -3.59 -3.03
CA GLY A 35 9.45 -2.94 -1.77
C GLY A 35 7.99 -2.47 -1.74
N THR A 36 7.46 -1.97 -2.86
CA THR A 36 6.02 -1.65 -3.00
C THR A 36 5.15 -2.90 -2.78
N ARG A 37 5.54 -4.03 -3.38
CA ARG A 37 4.85 -5.32 -3.23
C ARG A 37 4.92 -5.83 -1.80
N ALA A 38 6.10 -5.77 -1.17
CA ALA A 38 6.32 -6.17 0.21
C ALA A 38 5.47 -5.34 1.18
N LEU A 39 5.47 -4.01 1.04
CA LEU A 39 4.63 -3.12 1.84
C LEU A 39 3.14 -3.43 1.69
N ALA A 40 2.68 -3.72 0.47
CA ALA A 40 1.28 -4.07 0.23
C ALA A 40 0.90 -5.39 0.91
N ARG A 41 1.78 -6.40 0.90
CA ARG A 41 1.56 -7.64 1.66
C ARG A 41 1.47 -7.39 3.15
N GLU A 42 2.43 -6.63 3.70
CA GLU A 42 2.46 -6.30 5.12
C GLU A 42 1.15 -5.62 5.54
N MET A 43 0.68 -4.66 4.75
CA MET A 43 -0.61 -3.99 4.97
C MET A 43 -1.81 -4.94 4.98
N LEU A 44 -1.82 -5.99 4.14
CA LEU A 44 -2.90 -6.99 4.13
C LEU A 44 -2.86 -7.93 5.34
N MET A 45 -1.69 -8.13 5.95
CA MET A 45 -1.50 -9.00 7.11
C MET A 45 -1.69 -8.29 8.45
N MET A 46 -1.64 -6.95 8.48
CA MET A 46 -1.86 -6.17 9.69
C MET A 46 -3.27 -6.36 10.25
N ASP A 47 -3.37 -6.32 11.58
CA ASP A 47 -4.61 -6.07 12.28
C ASP A 47 -4.75 -4.59 12.70
N ALA A 48 -5.86 -4.26 13.36
CA ALA A 48 -6.12 -2.90 13.81
C ALA A 48 -5.10 -2.37 14.82
N ALA A 49 -4.51 -3.23 15.66
CA ALA A 49 -3.50 -2.87 16.65
C ALA A 49 -2.16 -2.60 15.97
N ASP A 50 -1.74 -3.46 15.05
CA ASP A 50 -0.51 -3.28 14.24
C ASP A 50 -0.59 -1.97 13.45
N TYR A 51 -1.70 -1.74 12.77
CA TYR A 51 -1.94 -0.51 12.01
C TYR A 51 -1.89 0.74 12.90
N ALA A 52 -2.50 0.66 14.09
CA ALA A 52 -2.51 1.78 15.03
C ALA A 52 -1.12 2.11 15.58
N ALA A 53 -0.28 1.10 15.77
CA ALA A 53 1.10 1.23 16.22
C ALA A 53 2.00 1.77 15.09
N ALA A 54 2.00 1.13 13.92
CA ALA A 54 2.83 1.50 12.76
C ALA A 54 2.60 2.95 12.31
N PHE A 55 1.34 3.41 12.34
CA PHE A 55 0.99 4.76 11.88
C PHE A 55 0.71 5.75 13.01
N LYS A 56 1.12 5.46 14.25
CA LYS A 56 0.98 6.42 15.37
C LYS A 56 1.61 7.77 15.01
N GLY A 57 0.89 8.85 15.32
CA GLY A 57 1.30 10.22 14.99
C GLY A 57 1.28 10.56 13.49
N SER A 58 0.76 9.68 12.63
CA SER A 58 0.62 9.94 11.20
C SER A 58 -0.78 10.41 10.82
N ALA A 59 -0.86 11.32 9.85
CA ALA A 59 -2.11 11.66 9.18
C ALA A 59 -2.76 10.48 8.42
N ILE A 60 -2.00 9.40 8.17
CA ILE A 60 -2.48 8.15 7.57
C ILE A 60 -3.62 7.55 8.41
N LYS A 61 -3.60 7.69 9.74
CA LYS A 61 -4.64 7.16 10.64
C LYS A 61 -6.04 7.77 10.45
N ARG A 62 -6.18 8.80 9.60
CA ARG A 62 -7.51 9.27 9.17
C ARG A 62 -8.24 8.22 8.33
N ALA A 63 -7.49 7.37 7.62
CA ALA A 63 -8.02 6.18 7.00
C ALA A 63 -8.05 5.02 8.01
N LYS A 64 -9.08 4.18 7.94
CA LYS A 64 -9.13 2.92 8.69
C LYS A 64 -8.31 1.86 7.95
N LEU A 65 -7.83 0.84 8.67
CA LEU A 65 -7.04 -0.24 8.09
C LEU A 65 -7.68 -0.85 6.84
N TRP A 66 -8.97 -1.18 6.87
CA TRP A 66 -9.66 -1.75 5.70
C TRP A 66 -9.63 -0.84 4.45
N MET A 67 -9.56 0.48 4.64
CA MET A 67 -9.44 1.44 3.54
C MET A 67 -8.05 1.38 2.91
N GLN A 68 -7.03 1.03 3.70
CA GLN A 68 -5.69 0.77 3.20
C GLN A 68 -5.57 -0.64 2.61
N GLN A 69 -6.22 -1.64 3.20
CA GLN A 69 -6.21 -3.01 2.67
C GLN A 69 -6.85 -3.11 1.29
N ARG A 70 -7.98 -2.43 1.04
CA ARG A 70 -8.52 -2.38 -0.34
C ARG A 70 -7.54 -1.76 -1.33
N ASN A 71 -6.76 -0.74 -0.92
CA ASN A 71 -5.74 -0.13 -1.77
C ASN A 71 -4.55 -1.07 -1.97
N ALA A 72 -4.15 -1.80 -0.93
CA ALA A 72 -3.09 -2.79 -1.00
C ALA A 72 -3.46 -3.96 -1.94
N CYS A 73 -4.72 -4.39 -1.96
CA CYS A 73 -5.21 -5.33 -2.99
C CYS A 73 -5.01 -4.77 -4.41
N VAL A 74 -5.29 -3.49 -4.65
CA VAL A 74 -5.05 -2.85 -5.96
C VAL A 74 -3.57 -2.86 -6.31
N VAL A 75 -2.71 -2.51 -5.36
CA VAL A 75 -1.26 -2.52 -5.54
C VAL A 75 -0.79 -3.91 -5.93
N LEU A 76 -1.17 -4.96 -5.18
CA LEU A 76 -0.79 -6.34 -5.52
C LEU A 76 -1.36 -6.79 -6.86
N GLY A 77 -2.58 -6.38 -7.23
CA GLY A 77 -3.08 -6.66 -8.59
C GLY A 77 -2.25 -5.99 -9.69
N ASN A 78 -1.57 -4.87 -9.41
CA ASN A 78 -0.73 -4.17 -10.37
C ASN A 78 0.72 -4.67 -10.43
N VAL A 79 1.30 -4.98 -9.27
CA VAL A 79 2.74 -5.29 -9.17
C VAL A 79 3.05 -6.71 -8.70
N GLY A 80 2.06 -7.41 -8.12
CA GLY A 80 2.21 -8.75 -7.55
C GLY A 80 2.35 -9.86 -8.59
N THR A 81 2.61 -11.06 -8.10
CA THR A 81 2.81 -12.29 -8.86
C THR A 81 2.00 -13.43 -8.24
N GLY A 82 2.19 -14.67 -8.73
CA GLY A 82 1.57 -15.87 -8.15
C GLY A 82 1.81 -16.04 -6.65
N ASP A 83 2.94 -15.57 -6.11
CA ASP A 83 3.25 -15.70 -4.67
C ASP A 83 2.33 -14.82 -3.79
N ASP A 84 1.60 -13.87 -4.37
CA ASP A 84 0.66 -12.99 -3.67
C ASP A 84 -0.74 -13.58 -3.56
N LEU A 85 -1.03 -14.68 -4.26
CA LEU A 85 -2.38 -15.23 -4.34
C LEU A 85 -2.87 -15.68 -2.96
N ALA A 86 -2.03 -16.29 -2.13
CA ALA A 86 -2.44 -16.79 -0.81
C ALA A 86 -2.95 -15.66 0.11
N VAL A 87 -2.25 -14.52 0.17
CA VAL A 87 -2.68 -13.38 1.00
C VAL A 87 -3.93 -12.69 0.42
N LEU A 88 -4.07 -12.66 -0.91
CA LEU A 88 -5.27 -12.12 -1.55
C LEU A 88 -6.50 -13.03 -1.35
N GLU A 89 -6.31 -14.35 -1.37
CA GLU A 89 -7.39 -15.30 -1.09
C GLU A 89 -7.88 -15.15 0.36
N ALA A 90 -7.00 -14.94 1.33
CA ALA A 90 -7.42 -14.63 2.69
C ALA A 90 -8.32 -13.37 2.76
N MET A 91 -8.06 -12.37 1.92
CA MET A 91 -8.89 -11.15 1.84
C MET A 91 -10.27 -11.36 1.20
N ARG A 92 -10.53 -12.52 0.58
CA ARG A 92 -11.87 -12.89 0.08
C ARG A 92 -12.87 -13.15 1.20
N GLU A 93 -12.40 -13.41 2.42
CA GLU A 93 -13.24 -13.62 3.61
C GLU A 93 -13.30 -12.38 4.52
N HIS A 94 -12.75 -11.25 4.08
CA HIS A 94 -12.72 -10.02 4.87
C HIS A 94 -14.13 -9.50 5.20
N GLU A 95 -14.35 -8.94 6.40
CA GLU A 95 -15.67 -8.47 6.87
C GLU A 95 -16.33 -7.46 5.91
N HIS A 96 -15.55 -6.51 5.41
CA HIS A 96 -15.98 -5.49 4.45
C HIS A 96 -16.05 -6.00 3.01
N ALA A 97 -17.22 -5.91 2.39
CA ALA A 97 -17.47 -6.32 1.00
C ALA A 97 -16.52 -5.66 -0.01
N VAL A 98 -16.23 -4.37 0.17
CA VAL A 98 -15.31 -3.64 -0.72
C VAL A 98 -13.91 -4.25 -0.74
N VAL A 99 -13.41 -4.77 0.38
CA VAL A 99 -12.09 -5.43 0.41
C VAL A 99 -12.14 -6.75 -0.38
N ARG A 100 -13.20 -7.55 -0.19
CA ARG A 100 -13.41 -8.81 -0.92
C ARG A 100 -13.49 -8.63 -2.44
N GLU A 101 -14.10 -7.55 -2.89
CA GLU A 101 -14.19 -7.17 -4.31
C GLU A 101 -12.81 -6.84 -4.88
N HIS A 102 -12.01 -6.03 -4.18
CA HIS A 102 -10.66 -5.66 -4.63
C HIS A 102 -9.71 -6.86 -4.61
N ALA A 103 -9.85 -7.76 -3.64
CA ALA A 103 -9.10 -9.01 -3.59
C ALA A 103 -9.39 -9.90 -4.81
N ALA A 104 -10.68 -10.11 -5.14
CA ALA A 104 -11.07 -10.88 -6.32
C ALA A 104 -10.57 -10.25 -7.62
N TRP A 105 -10.64 -8.92 -7.74
CA TRP A 105 -10.09 -8.21 -8.89
C TRP A 105 -8.57 -8.44 -9.03
N ALA A 106 -7.83 -8.37 -7.92
CA ALA A 106 -6.39 -8.55 -7.90
C ALA A 106 -5.98 -9.97 -8.31
N ILE A 107 -6.64 -10.99 -7.74
CA ILE A 107 -6.45 -12.41 -8.10
C ILE A 107 -6.68 -12.62 -9.60
N ALA A 108 -7.81 -12.13 -10.11
CA ALA A 108 -8.14 -12.27 -11.52
C ALA A 108 -7.16 -11.53 -12.43
N ARG A 109 -6.59 -10.41 -11.98
CA ARG A 109 -5.59 -9.64 -12.74
C ARG A 109 -4.24 -10.36 -12.79
N ILE A 110 -3.77 -10.92 -11.68
CA ILE A 110 -2.54 -11.72 -11.63
C ILE A 110 -2.68 -12.95 -12.53
N GLY A 111 -3.84 -13.62 -12.52
CA GLY A 111 -4.09 -14.77 -13.39
C GLY A 111 -4.13 -14.45 -14.90
N ARG A 112 -4.50 -13.22 -15.28
CA ARG A 112 -4.49 -12.77 -16.69
C ARG A 112 -3.13 -12.26 -17.18
N HIS A 113 -2.28 -11.81 -16.26
CA HIS A 113 -0.94 -11.32 -16.54
C HIS A 113 0.07 -12.08 -15.68
N PRO A 114 0.35 -13.36 -16.00
CA PRO A 114 1.50 -14.03 -15.42
C PRO A 114 2.76 -13.19 -15.73
N PRO A 115 3.73 -13.11 -14.81
CA PRO A 115 4.97 -12.37 -15.07
C PRO A 115 5.65 -12.95 -16.33
N PRO A 116 6.41 -12.11 -17.08
CA PRO A 116 7.25 -12.61 -18.17
C PRO A 116 8.27 -13.63 -17.68
#